data_AF-R0C7M7-F1
#
_entry.id   AF-R0C7M7-F1
#
_cell.length_a   1.000
_cell.length_b   1.000
_cell.length_c   1.000
_cell.angle_alpha   90.00
_cell.angle_beta   90.00
_cell.angle_gamma   90.00
#
_symmetry.space_group_name_H-M   'P 1'
#
loop_
_entity.id
_entity.type
_entity.pdbx_description
1 polymer ?
#
loop_
_entity_poly.entity_id
_entity_poly.type
_entity_poly.pdbx_seq_one_letter_code
_entity_poly.pdbx_strand_id
1 'polypeptide(L)'
;MRGIRVENGRIIYFGNPAGYIAGSQAVVDSIFKGKELESYLERQGGIEAVVWKGGVYDRLMNGQVETQGCEPLKNCRIWQLKPEVNIHMKFIGYDTLVERFGEPDPQNYHMVYDGEIETNELDRIYEKFDGGQEVPGYTGHSLSVSDVIELYNEEASEFYYVDYRDFKQVAFGGPEPVQSLVLQL
;
A
#
# COMPACT_ATOMS: atom_id res chain seq x y z
N MET A 1 -34.08 -3.21 14.38
CA MET A 1 -32.75 -3.41 15.01
C MET A 1 -31.90 -4.15 14.00
N ARG A 2 -30.88 -3.51 13.40
CA ARG A 2 -30.05 -4.11 12.34
C ARG A 2 -28.86 -4.82 13.01
N GLY A 3 -28.93 -6.16 13.10
CA GLY A 3 -27.98 -6.98 13.88
C GLY A 3 -26.58 -7.04 13.26
N ILE A 4 -26.47 -7.33 11.96
CA ILE A 4 -25.19 -7.49 11.26
C ILE A 4 -25.25 -6.69 9.97
N ARG A 5 -24.19 -5.94 9.64
CA ARG A 5 -24.08 -5.19 8.39
C ARG A 5 -22.63 -5.13 7.93
N VAL A 6 -22.45 -4.99 6.62
CA VAL A 6 -21.15 -4.72 6.01
C VAL A 6 -21.16 -3.28 5.52
N GLU A 7 -20.23 -2.47 6.00
CA GLU A 7 -20.08 -1.07 5.63
C GLU A 7 -18.62 -0.85 5.24
N ASN A 8 -18.35 -0.40 4.01
CA ASN A 8 -16.98 -0.08 3.57
C ASN A 8 -15.99 -1.22 3.84
N GLY A 9 -16.30 -2.43 3.37
CA GLY A 9 -15.46 -3.62 3.59
C GLY A 9 -15.33 -4.06 5.06
N ARG A 10 -15.97 -3.39 6.02
CA ARG A 10 -15.93 -3.74 7.45
C ARG A 10 -17.22 -4.44 7.87
N ILE A 11 -17.07 -5.48 8.67
CA ILE A 11 -18.16 -6.27 9.21
C ILE A 11 -18.52 -5.67 10.56
N ILE A 12 -19.72 -5.11 10.67
CA ILE A 12 -20.25 -4.50 11.88
C ILE A 12 -21.26 -5.46 12.51
N TYR A 13 -20.96 -5.91 13.72
CA TYR A 13 -21.80 -6.80 14.53
C TYR A 13 -22.37 -6.04 15.72
N PHE A 14 -23.68 -5.80 15.73
CA PHE A 14 -24.40 -5.03 16.74
C PHE A 14 -23.77 -3.65 17.05
N GLY A 15 -23.24 -2.98 16.02
CA GLY A 15 -22.59 -1.67 16.13
C GLY A 15 -21.09 -1.72 16.42
N ASN A 16 -20.51 -2.91 16.61
CA ASN A 16 -19.08 -3.10 16.85
C ASN A 16 -18.36 -3.62 15.60
N PRO A 17 -17.16 -3.12 15.25
CA PRO A 17 -16.34 -3.63 14.15
C PRO A 17 -15.81 -5.02 14.48
N ALA A 18 -16.48 -6.04 13.96
CA ALA A 18 -16.15 -7.44 14.21
C ALA A 18 -15.06 -7.97 13.28
N GLY A 19 -14.90 -7.37 12.10
CA GLY A 19 -13.98 -7.86 11.08
C GLY A 19 -13.92 -6.98 9.84
N TYR A 20 -13.22 -7.47 8.83
CA TYR A 20 -13.12 -6.85 7.51
C TYR A 20 -13.13 -7.91 6.41
N ILE A 21 -13.42 -7.48 5.18
CA ILE A 21 -13.43 -8.31 3.98
C ILE A 21 -12.16 -7.97 3.20
N ALA A 22 -11.37 -8.99 2.89
CA ALA A 22 -10.18 -8.93 2.05
C ALA A 22 -10.41 -9.83 0.84
N GLY A 23 -10.65 -9.22 -0.33
CA GLY A 23 -11.01 -9.96 -1.55
C GLY A 23 -12.32 -10.75 -1.37
N SER A 24 -12.27 -12.07 -1.56
CA SER A 24 -13.39 -13.00 -1.33
C SER A 24 -13.40 -13.59 0.10
N GLN A 25 -12.56 -13.10 1.02
CA GLN A 25 -12.46 -13.65 2.37
C GLN A 25 -12.90 -12.65 3.44
N ALA A 26 -13.69 -13.11 4.40
CA ALA A 26 -14.08 -12.33 5.57
C ALA A 26 -13.19 -12.70 6.76
N VAL A 27 -12.35 -11.77 7.21
CA VAL A 27 -11.52 -11.93 8.41
C VAL A 27 -12.26 -11.32 9.60
N VAL A 28 -12.63 -12.16 10.56
CA VAL A 28 -13.47 -11.78 11.70
C VAL A 28 -12.77 -12.14 12.99
N ASP A 29 -12.94 -11.31 14.02
CA ASP A 29 -12.43 -11.66 15.33
C ASP A 29 -13.10 -12.92 15.88
N SER A 30 -12.28 -13.83 16.39
CA SER A 30 -12.72 -15.00 17.14
C SER A 30 -13.71 -14.67 18.29
N ILE A 31 -13.65 -13.48 18.89
CA ILE A 31 -14.59 -13.07 19.94
C ILE A 31 -16.03 -12.91 19.43
N PHE A 32 -16.22 -12.67 18.13
CA PHE A 32 -17.54 -12.57 17.49
C PHE A 32 -17.97 -13.88 16.81
N LYS A 33 -17.23 -14.98 17.04
CA LYS A 33 -17.57 -16.27 16.46
C LYS A 33 -18.94 -16.74 16.95
N GLY A 34 -19.89 -16.79 16.03
CA GLY A 34 -21.26 -17.22 16.29
C GLY A 34 -21.97 -17.64 15.02
N LYS A 35 -22.92 -18.59 15.15
CA LYS A 35 -23.69 -19.13 14.02
C LYS A 35 -24.45 -18.06 13.23
N GLU A 36 -24.87 -17.00 13.90
CA GLU A 36 -25.59 -15.89 13.26
C GLU A 36 -24.71 -15.12 12.28
N LEU A 37 -23.46 -14.82 12.68
CA LEU A 37 -22.50 -14.10 11.86
C LEU A 37 -21.95 -14.95 10.72
N GLU A 38 -21.67 -16.23 11.00
CA GLU A 38 -21.24 -17.21 10.01
C GLU A 38 -22.30 -17.37 8.91
N SER A 39 -23.55 -17.67 9.27
CA SER A 39 -24.65 -17.79 8.31
C SER A 39 -24.98 -16.48 7.59
N TYR A 40 -24.70 -15.32 8.19
CA TYR A 40 -24.87 -14.04 7.51
C TYR A 40 -23.81 -13.84 6.43
N LEU A 41 -22.54 -14.11 6.74
CA LEU A 41 -21.42 -13.97 5.80
C LEU A 41 -21.50 -14.97 4.65
N GLU A 42 -21.89 -16.22 4.92
CA GLU A 42 -22.12 -17.25 3.89
C GLU A 42 -23.28 -16.89 2.93
N ARG A 43 -24.24 -16.09 3.39
CA ARG A 43 -25.37 -15.61 2.55
C ARG A 43 -25.01 -14.39 1.72
N GLN A 44 -23.91 -13.70 2.02
CA GLN A 44 -23.42 -12.61 1.18
C GLN A 44 -22.73 -13.24 -0.03
N GLY A 45 -23.31 -13.06 -1.22
CA GLY A 45 -22.85 -13.69 -2.47
C GLY A 45 -21.51 -13.19 -3.03
N GLY A 46 -20.56 -12.82 -2.16
CA GLY A 46 -19.20 -12.38 -2.50
C GLY A 46 -18.13 -12.83 -1.50
N ILE A 47 -18.48 -13.68 -0.52
CA ILE A 47 -17.54 -14.23 0.46
C ILE A 47 -17.44 -15.75 0.25
N GLU A 48 -16.27 -16.20 -0.18
CA GLU A 48 -15.95 -17.62 -0.41
C GLU A 48 -15.42 -18.31 0.84
N ALA A 49 -14.80 -17.55 1.78
CA ALA A 49 -14.29 -18.10 3.03
C ALA A 49 -14.36 -17.11 4.20
N VAL A 50 -14.60 -17.63 5.41
CA VAL A 50 -14.58 -16.86 6.66
C VAL A 50 -13.41 -17.32 7.52
N VAL A 51 -12.48 -16.39 7.81
CA VAL A 51 -11.28 -16.62 8.61
C VAL A 51 -11.46 -16.00 9.99
N TRP A 52 -11.42 -16.84 11.03
CA TRP A 52 -11.56 -16.40 12.41
C TRP A 52 -10.18 -16.19 13.06
N LYS A 53 -9.86 -14.96 13.49
CA LYS A 53 -8.55 -14.62 14.06
C LYS A 53 -8.70 -13.73 15.30
N GLY A 54 -8.06 -14.07 16.41
CA GLY A 54 -8.10 -13.23 17.61
C GLY A 54 -7.30 -11.93 17.48
N GLY A 55 -7.79 -10.86 18.09
CA GLY A 55 -7.13 -9.54 18.13
C GLY A 55 -7.43 -8.64 16.92
N VAL A 56 -8.37 -9.05 16.06
CA VAL A 56 -8.91 -8.25 14.95
C VAL A 56 -9.75 -7.10 15.49
N TYR A 57 -10.54 -7.32 16.55
CA TYR A 57 -11.33 -6.28 17.19
C TYR A 57 -10.46 -5.17 17.78
N ASP A 58 -9.44 -5.54 18.56
CA ASP A 58 -8.52 -4.59 19.17
C ASP A 58 -7.77 -3.80 18.10
N ARG A 59 -7.41 -4.43 16.98
CA ARG A 59 -6.80 -3.77 15.83
C ARG A 59 -7.75 -2.77 15.15
N LEU A 60 -9.03 -3.14 14.98
CA LEU A 60 -10.05 -2.28 14.38
C LEU A 60 -10.44 -1.10 15.28
N MET A 61 -10.39 -1.28 16.60
CA MET A 61 -10.67 -0.23 17.58
C MET A 61 -9.50 0.73 17.79
N ASN A 62 -8.26 0.22 17.83
CA ASN A 62 -7.08 1.06 17.99
C ASN A 62 -6.66 1.78 16.69
N GLY A 63 -7.07 1.28 15.52
CA GLY A 63 -6.85 1.91 14.22
C GLY A 63 -7.83 3.05 13.86
N GLN A 64 -8.54 3.64 14.83
CA GLN A 64 -9.55 4.69 14.60
C GLN A 64 -9.02 6.12 14.50
N VAL A 65 -7.72 6.37 14.64
CA VAL A 65 -7.15 7.69 14.31
C VAL A 65 -6.64 7.60 12.87
N GLU A 66 -7.48 8.12 11.95
CA GLU A 66 -7.21 8.36 10.52
C GLU A 66 -7.19 7.03 9.71
N THR A 67 -7.99 6.79 8.67
CA THR A 67 -8.38 7.68 7.57
C THR A 67 -9.75 7.30 6.99
N GLN A 68 -10.52 8.32 6.62
CA GLN A 68 -11.69 8.22 5.74
C GLN A 68 -11.24 7.81 4.34
N GLY A 69 -11.85 6.76 3.77
CA GLY A 69 -11.57 6.31 2.40
C GLY A 69 -11.32 4.81 2.37
N CYS A 70 -12.38 4.03 2.15
CA CYS A 70 -12.27 2.59 2.01
C CYS A 70 -11.85 2.24 0.58
N GLU A 71 -10.61 2.55 0.26
CA GLU A 71 -9.95 1.92 -0.87
C GLU A 71 -9.49 0.51 -0.44
N PRO A 72 -9.58 -0.50 -1.32
CA PRO A 72 -8.97 -1.79 -1.05
C PRO A 72 -7.47 -1.59 -0.76
N LEU A 73 -6.92 -2.43 0.14
CA LEU A 73 -5.48 -2.42 0.40
C LEU A 73 -4.73 -2.72 -0.90
N LYS A 74 -3.74 -1.88 -1.18
CA LYS A 74 -2.85 -2.01 -2.33
C LYS A 74 -1.61 -2.79 -1.92
N ASN A 75 -1.02 -3.50 -2.87
CA ASN A 75 0.32 -4.04 -2.71
C ASN A 75 1.34 -2.90 -2.77
N CYS A 76 2.52 -3.15 -2.22
CA CYS A 76 3.58 -2.16 -2.15
C CYS A 76 4.87 -2.68 -2.76
N ARG A 77 5.50 -1.83 -3.57
CA ARG A 77 6.88 -1.98 -3.99
C ARG A 77 7.69 -0.79 -3.53
N ILE A 78 8.92 -1.06 -3.14
CA ILE A 78 9.89 -0.02 -2.79
C ILE A 78 10.99 -0.01 -3.84
N TRP A 79 11.24 1.17 -4.40
CA TRP A 79 12.23 1.43 -5.43
C TRP A 79 13.31 2.34 -4.87
N GLN A 80 14.56 1.89 -4.95
CA GLN A 80 15.72 2.66 -4.48
C GLN A 80 16.68 2.94 -5.63
N LEU A 81 17.32 4.11 -5.58
CA LEU A 81 18.34 4.47 -6.56
C LEU A 81 19.47 3.43 -6.57
N LYS A 82 19.87 3.00 -7.77
CA LYS A 82 20.99 2.07 -7.94
C LYS A 82 22.29 2.67 -7.40
N PRO A 83 23.25 1.85 -6.96
CA PRO A 83 24.55 2.35 -6.50
C PRO A 83 25.28 3.21 -7.54
N GLU A 84 25.14 2.89 -8.82
CA GLU A 84 25.90 3.47 -9.95
C GLU A 84 25.36 4.79 -10.48
N VAL A 85 24.20 5.26 -10.00
CA VAL A 85 23.64 6.54 -10.44
C VAL A 85 24.52 7.70 -9.98
N ASN A 86 24.30 8.88 -10.57
CA ASN A 86 24.97 10.09 -10.12
C ASN A 86 24.65 10.34 -8.64
N ILE A 87 25.70 10.42 -7.80
CA ILE A 87 25.56 10.62 -6.35
C ILE A 87 24.79 11.90 -5.99
N HIS A 88 24.80 12.91 -6.86
CA HIS A 88 24.04 14.15 -6.67
C HIS A 88 22.53 13.97 -6.82
N MET A 89 22.05 12.81 -7.27
CA MET A 89 20.63 12.45 -7.30
C MET A 89 20.14 11.85 -5.97
N LYS A 90 21.06 11.45 -5.07
CA LYS A 90 20.71 10.80 -3.80
C LYS A 90 20.39 11.84 -2.74
N PHE A 91 19.36 11.56 -1.92
CA PHE A 91 18.97 12.38 -0.77
C PHE A 91 18.61 13.84 -1.11
N ILE A 92 18.04 14.07 -2.30
CA ILE A 92 17.53 15.39 -2.73
C ILE A 92 16.01 15.39 -2.79
N GLY A 93 15.38 16.54 -2.54
CA GLY A 93 13.93 16.69 -2.69
C GLY A 93 13.49 16.64 -4.15
N TYR A 94 12.20 16.39 -4.39
CA TYR A 94 11.65 16.19 -5.74
C TYR A 94 11.88 17.40 -6.65
N ASP A 95 11.61 18.61 -6.17
CA ASP A 95 11.80 19.83 -6.96
C ASP A 95 13.26 20.00 -7.40
N THR A 96 14.21 19.63 -6.55
CA THR A 96 15.65 19.69 -6.87
C THR A 96 16.05 18.61 -7.87
N LEU A 97 15.45 17.43 -7.79
CA LEU A 97 15.65 16.36 -8.77
C LEU A 97 15.17 16.83 -10.15
N VAL A 98 13.94 17.34 -10.23
CA VAL A 98 13.34 17.81 -11.49
C VAL A 98 14.13 18.96 -12.12
N GLU A 99 14.54 19.94 -11.31
CA GLU A 99 15.32 21.09 -11.81
C GLU A 99 16.66 20.66 -12.44
N ARG A 100 17.33 19.65 -11.86
CA ARG A 100 18.70 19.28 -12.24
C ARG A 100 18.80 18.08 -13.17
N PHE A 101 17.88 17.15 -13.06
CA PHE A 101 17.92 15.83 -13.69
C PHE A 101 16.63 15.45 -14.42
N GLY A 102 15.53 16.20 -14.21
CA GLY A 102 14.21 15.88 -14.74
C GLY A 102 13.42 14.91 -13.84
N GLU A 103 12.33 14.36 -14.38
CA GLU A 103 11.48 13.40 -13.66
C GLU A 103 12.26 12.14 -13.22
N PRO A 104 11.86 11.47 -12.12
CA PRO A 104 12.48 10.22 -11.70
C PRO A 104 12.38 9.15 -12.80
N ASP A 105 13.53 8.77 -13.34
CA ASP A 105 13.63 7.74 -14.38
C ASP A 105 13.74 6.33 -13.75
N PRO A 106 12.79 5.41 -14.00
CA PRO A 106 12.81 4.05 -13.46
C PRO A 106 14.10 3.27 -13.75
N GLN A 107 14.81 3.58 -14.85
CA GLN A 107 16.07 2.90 -15.18
C GLN A 107 17.17 3.17 -14.13
N ASN A 108 17.07 4.27 -13.39
CA ASN A 108 17.98 4.61 -12.30
C ASN A 108 17.66 3.88 -10.99
N TYR A 109 16.53 3.18 -10.90
CA TYR A 109 16.06 2.52 -9.70
C TYR A 109 16.14 0.99 -9.81
N HIS A 110 16.21 0.33 -8.66
CA HIS A 110 15.99 -1.10 -8.54
C HIS A 110 14.94 -1.36 -7.46
N MET A 111 14.13 -2.39 -7.68
CA MET A 111 13.12 -2.83 -6.73
C MET A 111 13.81 -3.60 -5.59
N VAL A 112 13.57 -3.17 -4.36
CA VAL A 112 14.17 -3.76 -3.15
C VAL A 112 13.15 -4.46 -2.25
N TYR A 113 11.86 -4.28 -2.55
CA TYR A 113 10.71 -4.91 -1.90
C TYR A 113 9.55 -5.06 -2.89
N ASP A 114 8.82 -6.17 -2.79
CA ASP A 114 7.51 -6.37 -3.42
C ASP A 114 6.65 -7.25 -2.50
N GLY A 115 5.50 -6.75 -2.05
CA GLY A 115 4.60 -7.52 -1.20
C GLY A 115 3.36 -6.79 -0.71
N GLU A 116 2.52 -7.53 0.00
CA GLU A 116 1.32 -7.01 0.65
C GLU A 116 1.69 -6.21 1.91
N ILE A 117 0.99 -5.08 2.11
CA ILE A 117 1.13 -4.24 3.30
C ILE A 117 -0.24 -3.95 3.94
N GLU A 118 -0.21 -3.68 5.23
CA GLU A 118 -1.37 -3.53 6.10
C GLU A 118 -2.05 -2.14 6.04
N THR A 119 -1.58 -1.26 5.16
CA THR A 119 -2.03 0.14 5.07
C THR A 119 -1.77 0.73 3.68
N ASN A 120 -2.59 1.69 3.25
CA ASN A 120 -2.33 2.54 2.07
C ASN A 120 -1.74 3.91 2.47
N GLU A 121 -1.59 4.17 3.76
CA GLU A 121 -1.09 5.46 4.29
C GLU A 121 0.43 5.52 4.17
N LEU A 122 0.92 6.46 3.35
CA LEU A 122 2.34 6.60 3.02
C LEU A 122 3.21 6.83 4.26
N ASP A 123 2.75 7.60 5.24
CA ASP A 123 3.49 7.83 6.49
C ASP A 123 3.73 6.52 7.27
N ARG A 124 2.70 5.66 7.38
CA ARG A 124 2.83 4.36 8.05
C ARG A 124 3.71 3.39 7.26
N ILE A 125 3.67 3.46 5.93
CA ILE A 125 4.58 2.71 5.07
C ILE A 125 6.00 3.16 5.34
N TYR A 126 6.25 4.47 5.35
CA TYR A 126 7.56 5.02 5.63
C TYR A 126 8.08 4.56 6.99
N GLU A 127 7.30 4.72 8.06
CA GLU A 127 7.69 4.28 9.41
C GLU A 127 8.08 2.79 9.46
N LYS A 128 7.37 1.94 8.72
CA LYS A 128 7.64 0.50 8.65
C LYS A 128 8.99 0.17 8.03
N PHE A 129 9.41 0.90 6.99
CA PHE A 129 10.67 0.66 6.28
C PHE A 129 11.84 1.54 6.77
N ASP A 130 11.57 2.58 7.56
CA ASP A 130 12.59 3.44 8.18
C ASP A 130 13.03 2.90 9.56
N GLY A 131 12.09 2.42 10.37
CA GLY A 131 12.24 2.19 11.83
C GLY A 131 13.13 1.02 12.27
N GLY A 132 13.96 0.45 11.38
CA GLY A 132 14.88 -0.64 11.70
C GLY A 132 14.22 -1.98 12.04
N GLN A 133 12.90 -2.07 11.90
CA GLN A 133 12.17 -3.33 11.99
C GLN A 133 12.52 -4.20 10.77
N GLU A 134 12.86 -5.47 10.99
CA GLU A 134 13.12 -6.39 9.90
C GLU A 134 11.81 -6.63 9.13
N VAL A 135 11.78 -6.18 7.87
CA VAL A 135 10.68 -6.47 6.95
C VAL A 135 11.09 -7.65 6.07
N PRO A 136 10.40 -8.80 6.16
CA PRO A 136 10.71 -9.97 5.35
C PRO A 136 10.72 -9.65 3.86
N GLY A 137 11.80 -10.01 3.17
CA GLY A 137 11.96 -9.76 1.74
C GLY A 137 12.43 -8.34 1.38
N TYR A 138 12.60 -7.45 2.36
CA TYR A 138 13.24 -6.15 2.11
C TYR A 138 14.76 -6.30 2.06
N THR A 139 15.35 -5.91 0.93
CA THR A 139 16.79 -6.04 0.67
C THR A 139 17.52 -4.70 0.57
N GLY A 140 16.77 -3.61 0.73
CA GLY A 140 17.23 -2.23 0.59
C GLY A 140 17.83 -1.65 1.87
N HIS A 141 18.19 -0.37 1.80
CA HIS A 141 18.50 0.45 2.97
C HIS A 141 17.22 1.04 3.57
N SER A 142 17.25 1.58 4.80
CA SER A 142 16.10 2.28 5.39
C SER A 142 15.50 3.29 4.41
N LEU A 143 14.17 3.31 4.32
CA LEU A 143 13.48 4.18 3.37
C LEU A 143 13.85 5.65 3.62
N SER A 144 14.24 6.35 2.56
CA SER A 144 14.77 7.70 2.70
C SER A 144 14.44 8.59 1.51
N VAL A 145 14.77 9.87 1.62
CA VAL A 145 14.60 10.85 0.54
C VAL A 145 15.28 10.32 -0.73
N SER A 146 14.62 10.48 -1.88
CA SER A 146 14.98 9.92 -3.20
C SER A 146 14.51 8.51 -3.53
N ASP A 147 13.96 7.79 -2.56
CA ASP A 147 13.27 6.53 -2.81
C ASP A 147 11.85 6.76 -3.37
N VAL A 148 11.29 5.74 -3.99
CA VAL A 148 9.92 5.76 -4.54
C VAL A 148 9.11 4.61 -3.97
N ILE A 149 7.94 4.94 -3.42
CA ILE A 149 6.92 3.98 -2.99
C ILE A 149 5.95 3.80 -4.14
N GLU A 150 5.73 2.57 -4.56
CA GLU A 150 4.66 2.21 -5.48
C GLU A 150 3.54 1.51 -4.71
N LEU A 151 2.32 2.05 -4.81
CA LEU A 151 1.10 1.39 -4.37
C LEU A 151 0.34 0.89 -5.60
N TYR A 152 0.11 -0.42 -5.69
CA TYR A 152 -0.47 -1.01 -6.88
C TYR A 152 -1.56 -2.04 -6.58
N ASN A 153 -2.45 -2.21 -7.54
CA ASN A 153 -3.44 -3.28 -7.60
C ASN A 153 -3.45 -3.89 -9.02
N GLU A 154 -4.43 -4.74 -9.34
CA GLU A 154 -4.51 -5.37 -10.68
C GLU A 154 -4.79 -4.37 -11.82
N GLU A 155 -5.31 -3.18 -11.50
CA GLU A 155 -5.78 -2.19 -12.47
C GLU A 155 -4.82 -1.01 -12.65
N ALA A 156 -4.10 -0.61 -11.59
CA ALA A 156 -3.29 0.60 -11.57
C ALA A 156 -2.13 0.55 -10.57
N SER A 157 -1.09 1.33 -10.88
CA SER A 157 0.01 1.66 -9.97
C SER A 157 0.07 3.17 -9.74
N GLU A 158 0.29 3.57 -8.50
CA GLU A 158 0.54 4.95 -8.09
C GLU A 158 1.92 5.04 -7.48
N PHE A 159 2.67 6.07 -7.84
CA PHE A 159 4.06 6.21 -7.43
C PHE A 159 4.26 7.49 -6.65
N TYR A 160 4.99 7.38 -5.55
CA TYR A 160 5.19 8.43 -4.58
C TYR A 160 6.68 8.56 -4.26
N TYR A 161 7.27 9.66 -4.68
CA TYR A 161 8.64 10.03 -4.34
C TYR A 161 8.70 10.49 -2.88
N VAL A 162 9.66 9.96 -2.13
CA VAL A 162 9.92 10.34 -0.75
C VAL A 162 10.72 11.66 -0.73
N ASP A 163 10.11 12.73 -0.23
CA ASP A 163 10.73 14.05 -0.04
C ASP A 163 11.04 14.29 1.44
N TYR A 164 11.70 15.40 1.77
CA TYR A 164 12.15 15.71 3.13
C TYR A 164 11.04 15.84 4.17
N ARG A 165 9.81 16.14 3.74
CA ARG A 165 8.68 16.47 4.62
C ARG A 165 7.38 15.77 4.27
N ASP A 166 7.29 15.22 3.08
CA ASP A 166 6.07 14.71 2.48
C ASP A 166 6.39 13.77 1.32
N PHE A 167 5.34 13.27 0.67
CA PHE A 167 5.43 12.41 -0.50
C PHE A 167 4.89 13.14 -1.73
N LYS A 168 5.64 13.10 -2.83
CA LYS A 168 5.19 13.66 -4.12
C LYS A 168 4.71 12.56 -5.03
N GLN A 169 3.47 12.65 -5.50
CA GLN A 169 2.99 11.75 -6.54
C GLN A 169 3.72 12.05 -7.86
N VAL A 170 4.29 11.02 -8.49
CA VAL A 170 5.16 11.16 -9.67
C VAL A 170 4.72 10.26 -10.81
N ALA A 171 5.01 10.68 -12.04
CA ALA A 171 4.92 9.81 -13.20
C ALA A 171 6.16 8.91 -13.24
N PHE A 172 6.01 7.67 -12.80
CA PHE A 172 7.07 6.67 -12.74
C PHE A 172 6.58 5.40 -13.44
N GLY A 173 7.47 4.65 -14.08
CA GLY A 173 7.11 3.38 -14.73
C GLY A 173 6.26 3.49 -16.02
N GLY A 174 6.19 4.67 -16.66
CA GLY A 174 5.51 4.82 -17.95
C GLY A 174 6.10 3.90 -19.04
N PRO A 175 5.32 3.53 -20.08
CA PRO A 175 5.87 2.78 -21.21
C PRO A 175 7.05 3.59 -21.78
N GLU A 176 8.14 2.89 -22.12
CA GLU A 176 9.29 3.53 -22.77
C GLU A 176 8.79 4.48 -23.87
N PRO A 177 9.36 5.70 -24.01
CA PRO A 177 9.12 6.47 -25.20
C PRO A 177 9.55 5.58 -26.37
N VAL A 178 8.56 5.12 -27.15
CA VAL A 178 8.80 4.41 -28.41
C VAL A 178 9.75 5.31 -29.17
N GLN A 179 11.00 4.85 -29.34
CA GLN A 179 12.00 5.56 -30.11
C GLN A 179 11.34 5.97 -31.41
N SER A 180 11.12 7.28 -31.57
CA SER A 180 10.60 7.83 -32.81
C SER A 180 11.61 7.42 -33.87
N LEU A 181 11.22 6.45 -34.69
CA LEU A 181 12.02 5.96 -35.78
C LEU A 181 12.20 7.16 -36.71
N VAL A 182 13.34 7.83 -36.60
CA VAL A 182 13.80 8.82 -37.55
C VAL A 182 13.99 8.10 -38.87
N LEU A 183 12.92 8.03 -39.66
CA LEU A 183 12.99 7.79 -41.09
C LEU A 183 13.76 8.96 -41.69
N GLN A 184 15.08 8.79 -41.81
CA GLN A 184 15.88 9.57 -42.72
C GLN A 184 15.45 9.19 -44.15
N LEU A 185 14.74 10.11 -44.79
CA LEU A 185 14.55 10.15 -46.24
C LEU A 185 15.83 10.62 -46.93
#